data_AF-A0A9K3HJZ9-F1
#
_entry.id   AF-A0A9K3HJZ9-F1
#
_cell.length_a   1.000
_cell.length_b   1.000
_cell.length_c   1.000
_cell.angle_alpha   90.00
_cell.angle_beta   90.00
_cell.angle_gamma   90.00
#
_symmetry.space_group_name_H-M   'P 1'
#
loop_
_entity.id
_entity.type
_entity.pdbx_description
1 polymer ?
#
loop_
_entity_poly.entity_id
_entity_poly.type
_entity_poly.pdbx_seq_one_letter_code
_entity_poly.pdbx_strand_id
1 'polypeptide(L)'
;MSDTFSKYPPCLKDTSFWINDSFTENNLCKIVRGVAGDLAEEVVLIDNFTTKKRMTSHCYRITYRSMERSLTDEEINDLQVD
;
A
#
# COMPACT_ATOMS: atom_id res chain seq x y z
N MET A 1 -19.66 -14.87 -17.83
CA MET A 1 -19.41 -13.93 -16.72
C MET A 1 -18.25 -13.09 -17.16
N SER A 2 -18.48 -11.82 -17.50
CA SER A 2 -17.42 -10.92 -17.94
C SER A 2 -16.84 -10.26 -16.71
N ASP A 3 -15.81 -10.88 -16.14
CA ASP A 3 -14.99 -10.27 -15.10
C ASP A 3 -14.57 -8.90 -15.60
N THR A 4 -15.12 -7.87 -14.96
CA THR A 4 -14.82 -6.48 -15.29
C THR A 4 -13.44 -6.20 -14.73
N PHE A 5 -12.41 -6.66 -15.43
CA PHE A 5 -11.05 -6.26 -15.12
C PHE A 5 -10.95 -4.77 -15.41
N SER A 6 -10.54 -3.99 -14.40
CA SER A 6 -10.16 -2.60 -14.61
C SER A 6 -9.23 -2.51 -15.83
N LYS A 7 -9.59 -1.64 -16.78
CA LYS A 7 -8.90 -1.40 -18.05
C LYS A 7 -7.52 -0.73 -17.86
N TYR A 8 -7.15 -0.41 -16.63
CA TYR A 8 -5.97 0.38 -16.29
C TYR A 8 -4.93 -0.50 -15.59
N PRO A 9 -3.64 -0.32 -15.94
CA PRO A 9 -2.58 -1.11 -15.32
C PRO A 9 -2.56 -0.86 -13.79
N PRO A 10 -2.31 -1.91 -12.98
CA PRO A 10 -2.18 -1.73 -11.54
C PRO A 10 -0.96 -0.85 -11.23
N CYS A 11 -1.12 0.10 -10.32
CA CYS A 11 -0.05 0.94 -9.81
C CYS A 11 0.51 0.29 -8.54
N LEU A 12 1.72 -0.26 -8.64
CA LEU A 12 2.41 -0.86 -7.50
C LEU A 12 3.26 0.22 -6.80
N LYS A 13 3.07 0.38 -5.50
CA LYS A 13 3.86 1.31 -4.69
C LYS A 13 4.42 0.57 -3.48
N ASP A 14 5.73 0.68 -3.31
CA ASP A 14 6.43 0.05 -2.20
C ASP A 14 6.66 1.08 -1.10
N THR A 15 6.28 0.72 0.12
CA THR A 15 6.52 1.55 1.30
C THR A 15 7.28 0.74 2.34
N SER A 16 8.35 1.34 2.86
CA SER A 16 9.17 0.71 3.90
C SER A 16 9.26 1.63 5.10
N PHE A 17 9.01 1.07 6.28
CA PHE A 17 8.99 1.83 7.52
C PHE A 17 9.41 0.96 8.71
N TRP A 18 9.96 1.62 9.72
CA TRP A 18 10.31 0.99 10.98
C TRP A 18 9.04 0.70 11.77
N ILE A 19 8.93 -0.54 12.23
CA ILE A 19 7.83 -0.98 13.09
C ILE A 19 8.27 -1.01 14.54
N ASN A 20 7.29 -0.89 15.44
CA ASN A 20 7.46 -1.13 16.87
C ASN A 20 6.67 -2.38 17.28
N ASP A 21 6.80 -2.78 18.54
CA ASP A 21 6.12 -3.97 19.08
C ASP A 21 4.58 -3.86 19.07
N SER A 22 4.03 -2.65 18.94
CA SER A 22 2.60 -2.39 18.84
C SER A 22 2.09 -2.39 17.39
N PHE A 23 2.96 -2.59 16.40
CA PHE A 23 2.57 -2.62 15.00
C PHE A 23 1.79 -3.90 14.68
N THR A 24 0.67 -3.75 13.98
CA THR A 24 -0.11 -4.87 13.45
C THR A 24 -0.52 -4.57 12.01
N GLU A 25 -0.64 -5.61 11.19
CA GLU A 25 -1.08 -5.50 9.79
C GLU A 25 -2.46 -4.84 9.67
N ASN A 26 -3.33 -5.05 10.66
CA ASN A 26 -4.63 -4.40 10.73
C ASN A 26 -4.53 -2.87 10.87
N ASN A 27 -3.55 -2.36 11.62
CA ASN A 27 -3.32 -0.91 11.71
C ASN A 27 -2.86 -0.35 10.36
N LEU A 28 -1.96 -1.05 9.67
CA LEU A 28 -1.53 -0.66 8.32
C LEU A 28 -2.73 -0.65 7.36
N CYS A 29 -3.54 -1.70 7.34
CA CYS A 29 -4.72 -1.79 6.47
C CYS A 29 -5.72 -0.64 6.74
N LYS A 30 -5.91 -0.24 8.01
CA LYS A 30 -6.74 0.92 8.37
C LYS A 30 -6.18 2.24 7.84
N ILE A 31 -4.87 2.44 7.94
CA ILE A 31 -4.19 3.65 7.42
C ILE A 31 -4.30 3.68 5.90
N VAL A 32 -3.94 2.58 5.23
CA VAL A 32 -4.01 2.48 3.76
C VAL A 32 -5.44 2.70 3.27
N ARG A 33 -6.45 2.14 3.94
CA ARG A 33 -7.86 2.41 3.60
C ARG A 33 -8.29 3.85 3.90
N GLY A 34 -7.75 4.49 4.94
CA GLY A 34 -8.04 5.89 5.25
C GLY A 34 -7.44 6.86 4.23
N VAL A 35 -6.24 6.55 3.73
CA VAL A 35 -5.51 7.35 2.75
C VAL A 35 -6.00 7.05 1.34
N ALA A 36 -5.91 5.78 0.91
CA ALA A 36 -6.21 5.37 -0.45
C ALA A 36 -7.67 4.96 -0.70
N GLY A 37 -8.48 4.79 0.35
CA GLY A 37 -9.90 4.43 0.20
C GLY A 37 -10.08 3.10 -0.54
N ASP A 38 -11.02 3.10 -1.49
CA ASP A 38 -11.35 1.97 -2.37
C ASP A 38 -10.31 1.74 -3.50
N LEU A 39 -9.26 2.55 -3.58
CA LEU A 39 -8.22 2.41 -4.61
C LEU A 39 -7.19 1.35 -4.24
N ALA A 40 -7.00 1.06 -2.95
CA ALA A 40 -6.09 0.02 -2.49
C ALA A 40 -6.73 -1.36 -2.67
N GLU A 41 -6.25 -2.10 -3.67
CA GLU A 41 -6.70 -3.45 -3.98
C GLU A 41 -6.04 -4.48 -3.05
N GLU A 42 -4.73 -4.35 -2.82
CA GLU A 42 -3.95 -5.33 -2.05
C GLU A 42 -2.81 -4.67 -1.27
N VAL A 43 -2.49 -5.20 -0.08
CA VAL A 43 -1.34 -4.80 0.74
C VAL A 43 -0.59 -6.06 1.18
N VAL A 44 0.63 -6.24 0.70
CA VAL A 44 1.43 -7.45 0.96
C VAL A 44 2.80 -7.10 1.53
N LEU A 45 3.24 -7.83 2.56
CA LEU A 45 4.60 -7.72 3.07
C LEU A 45 5.54 -8.42 2.08
N ILE A 46 6.42 -7.66 1.44
CA ILE A 46 7.37 -8.18 0.45
C ILE A 46 8.77 -8.37 1.01
N ASP A 47 9.13 -7.61 2.05
CA ASP A 47 10.44 -7.70 2.68
C ASP A 47 10.35 -7.32 4.17
N ASN A 48 11.23 -7.91 4.99
CA ASN A 48 11.39 -7.56 6.39
C ASN A 48 12.87 -7.53 6.74
N PHE A 49 13.29 -6.48 7.42
CA PHE A 49 14.68 -6.23 7.74
C PHE A 49 14.84 -5.96 9.23
N THR A 50 15.62 -6.79 9.92
CA THR A 50 15.93 -6.59 11.34
C THR A 50 17.37 -6.13 11.52
N THR A 51 17.55 -4.98 12.18
CA THR A 51 18.87 -4.43 12.48
C THR A 51 19.51 -5.11 13.69
N LYS A 52 20.83 -4.97 13.82
CA LYS A 52 21.58 -5.38 15.02
C LYS A 52 21.11 -4.69 16.32
N LYS A 53 20.42 -3.55 16.22
CA LYS A 53 19.83 -2.80 17.35
C LYS A 53 18.41 -3.27 17.70
N ARG A 54 17.94 -4.42 17.18
CA ARG A 54 16.58 -4.94 17.34
C ARG A 54 15.48 -4.01 16.84
N MET A 55 15.79 -3.14 15.88
CA MET A 55 14.76 -2.42 15.13
C MET A 55 14.38 -3.25 13.91
N THR A 56 13.09 -3.48 13.73
CA THR A 56 12.54 -4.20 12.57
C THR A 56 11.90 -3.18 11.62
N SER A 57 12.26 -3.26 10.34
CA SER A 57 11.64 -2.53 9.25
C SER A 57 10.81 -3.51 8.43
N HIS A 58 9.60 -3.12 8.06
CA HIS A 58 8.76 -3.88 7.15
C HIS A 58 8.64 -3.11 5.84
N CYS A 59 8.72 -3.83 4.72
CA CYS A 59 8.46 -3.32 3.39
C CYS A 59 7.16 -3.93 2.87
N TYR A 60 6.15 -3.10 2.69
CA TYR A 60 4.88 -3.49 2.13
C TYR A 60 4.73 -2.96 0.71
N ARG A 61 4.21 -3.80 -0.17
CA ARG A 61 3.76 -3.40 -1.51
C ARG A 61 2.26 -3.20 -1.47
N ILE A 62 1.82 -2.01 -1.87
CA ILE A 62 0.43 -1.66 -2.01
C ILE A 62 0.10 -1.65 -3.51
N THR A 63 -0.89 -2.44 -3.90
CA THR A 63 -1.41 -2.48 -5.25
C THR A 63 -2.61 -1.55 -5.32
N TYR A 64 -2.49 -0.47 -6.10
CA TYR A 64 -3.58 0.44 -6.36
C TYR A 64 -4.24 0.10 -7.70
N ARG A 65 -5.57 -0.04 -7.69
CA ARG A 65 -6.34 -0.29 -8.90
C ARG A 65 -7.69 0.41 -8.81
N SER A 66 -7.99 1.26 -9.79
CA SER A 66 -9.31 1.88 -9.91
C SER A 66 -10.12 1.20 -11.00
N MET A 67 -11.39 0.92 -10.73
CA MET A 67 -12.32 0.32 -11.70
C MET A 67 -13.00 1.36 -12.60
N GLU A 68 -12.96 2.65 -12.23
CA GLU A 68 -13.72 3.72 -12.88
C GLU A 68 -12.86 4.68 -13.72
N ARG A 69 -11.55 4.79 -13.47
CA ARG A 69 -10.66 5.78 -14.11
C ARG A 69 -9.18 5.41 -14.01
N SER A 70 -8.33 5.93 -14.90
CA SER A 70 -6.87 5.90 -14.69
C SER A 70 -6.55 6.72 -13.45
N LEU A 71 -5.82 6.15 -12.51
CA LEU A 71 -5.19 6.91 -11.43
C LEU A 71 -4.01 7.67 -12.03
N THR A 72 -4.02 9.00 -11.91
CA THR A 72 -2.85 9.82 -12.27
C THR A 72 -1.81 9.71 -11.17
N ASP A 73 -0.54 9.65 -11.55
CA ASP A 73 0.59 9.59 -10.60
C ASP A 73 0.54 10.75 -9.59
N GLU A 74 -0.02 11.89 -10.00
CA GLU A 74 -0.31 13.05 -9.15
C GLU A 74 -1.28 12.76 -7.99
N GLU A 75 -2.38 12.03 -8.20
CA GLU A 75 -3.31 11.67 -7.10
C GLU A 75 -2.65 10.69 -6.12
N ILE A 76 -1.87 9.73 -6.62
CA ILE A 76 -1.15 8.75 -5.77
C ILE A 76 0.00 9.42 -5.03
N ASN A 77 0.66 10.39 -5.65
CA ASN A 77 1.74 11.14 -5.02
C ASN A 77 1.19 12.06 -3.93
N ASP A 78 0.03 12.71 -4.13
CA ASP A 78 -0.64 13.53 -3.11
C ASP A 78 -1.02 12.70 -1.87
N LEU A 79 -1.45 11.44 -2.07
CA LEU A 79 -1.71 10.49 -0.98
C LEU A 79 -0.44 10.06 -0.20
N GLN A 80 0.76 10.25 -0.77
CA GLN A 80 2.03 9.97 -0.13
C GLN A 80 2.73 11.23 0.41
N VAL A 81 2.13 12.41 0.26
CA VAL A 81 2.66 13.66 0.81
C VAL A 81 2.17 13.82 2.26
N ASP A 82 3.09 13.47 3.16
CA ASP A 82 3.19 13.72 4.63
C ASP A 82 3.09 12.48 5.54
#